data_AF-A0A1I7Y5Q5-F1
#
_entry.id   AF-A0A1I7Y5Q5-F1
#
_cell.length_a   1.000
_cell.length_b   1.000
_cell.length_c   1.000
_cell.angle_alpha   90.00
_cell.angle_beta   90.00
_cell.angle_gamma   90.00
#
_symmetry.space_group_name_H-M   'P 1'
#
loop_
_entity.id
_entity.type
_entity.pdbx_description
1 polymer ?
#
loop_
_entity_poly.entity_id
_entity_poly.type
_entity_poly.pdbx_seq_one_letter_code
_entity_poly.pdbx_strand_id
1 'polypeptide(L)'
;MSTETGASNEQEQKPFKFFEFESLDSDVYRAHHLRSGSGTHKAAYGGLLFSQALAAAEKTVPSEFIPNALHSMFLLSVTPERPVDYKVRRLRDGRSFCTRVVDAEQDGKVAFTCQISFHIKEEGAVSHSRRMPDVPPPEELLSDVEGCRLFIQEEKDAKREIPKMQLIRMIQRVEEIEGMETLFEMRPTDLDAYFALKPMVMQTFYFWFKCPRNLPDDPALHRWLACYITDSTLVSAAYRPHVSRGFVPSMMFSLDHNVWIHDADFRADDWMLYEVSSSVAKNGRAFANANFWTRDGRLVMSTTQECLIRSRNSVSRI
;
A
#
# COMPACT_ATOMS: atom_id res chain seq x y z
N MET A 1 -35.12 -3.52 22.70
CA MET A 1 -33.94 -2.65 22.64
C MET A 1 -32.74 -3.47 23.06
N SER A 2 -31.92 -3.95 22.10
CA SER A 2 -30.50 -4.35 22.27
C SER A 2 -30.07 -5.31 21.15
N THR A 3 -29.86 -4.81 19.93
CA THR A 3 -29.18 -5.57 18.85
C THR A 3 -28.28 -4.71 17.95
N GLU A 4 -28.00 -3.44 18.31
CA GLU A 4 -27.16 -2.55 17.47
C GLU A 4 -25.69 -2.45 17.91
N THR A 5 -25.29 -3.04 19.04
CA THR A 5 -23.93 -2.87 19.61
C THR A 5 -22.90 -3.92 19.21
N GLY A 6 -23.28 -4.97 18.47
CA GLY A 6 -22.37 -6.08 18.10
C GLY A 6 -21.56 -5.84 16.82
N ALA A 7 -22.19 -5.23 15.81
CA ALA A 7 -21.54 -5.01 14.51
C ALA A 7 -20.50 -3.88 14.53
N SER A 8 -20.70 -2.84 15.35
CA SER A 8 -19.77 -1.71 15.48
C SER A 8 -18.42 -2.11 16.09
N ASN A 9 -18.42 -3.07 17.03
CA ASN A 9 -17.23 -3.47 17.77
C ASN A 9 -16.32 -4.43 16.95
N GLU A 10 -16.90 -5.30 16.10
CA GLU A 10 -16.10 -6.13 15.16
C GLU A 10 -15.49 -5.33 14.00
N GLN A 11 -16.14 -4.23 13.61
CA GLN A 11 -15.74 -3.34 12.53
C GLN A 11 -14.58 -2.41 12.94
N GLU A 12 -14.59 -1.91 14.17
CA GLU A 12 -13.46 -1.15 14.76
C GLU A 12 -12.18 -2.01 14.89
N GLN A 13 -12.30 -3.33 15.04
CA GLN A 13 -11.17 -4.24 15.25
C GLN A 13 -10.48 -4.75 13.98
N LYS A 14 -11.02 -4.54 12.77
CA LYS A 14 -10.49 -5.16 11.54
C LYS A 14 -9.05 -4.79 11.16
N PRO A 15 -8.56 -3.53 11.31
CA PRO A 15 -7.16 -3.21 11.04
C PRO A 15 -6.21 -4.07 11.88
N PHE A 16 -6.61 -4.36 13.13
CA PHE A 16 -5.83 -5.15 14.08
C PHE A 16 -5.76 -6.62 13.68
N LYS A 17 -6.86 -7.17 13.16
CA LYS A 17 -6.93 -8.58 12.71
C LYS A 17 -5.88 -8.93 11.66
N PHE A 18 -5.49 -7.98 10.80
CA PHE A 18 -4.40 -8.21 9.83
C PHE A 18 -3.03 -8.47 10.48
N PHE A 19 -2.84 -8.02 11.72
CA PHE A 19 -1.58 -8.15 12.44
C PHE A 19 -1.70 -9.07 13.67
N GLU A 20 -2.80 -9.81 13.76
CA GLU A 20 -2.96 -10.93 14.69
C GLU A 20 -2.27 -12.16 14.11
N PHE A 21 -1.30 -12.69 14.87
CA PHE A 21 -0.51 -13.84 14.46
C PHE A 21 -0.68 -14.99 15.45
N GLU A 22 -0.82 -16.20 14.93
CA GLU A 22 -0.58 -17.43 15.68
C GLU A 22 0.93 -17.70 15.71
N SER A 23 1.51 -17.87 16.90
CA SER A 23 2.93 -18.25 17.03
C SER A 23 3.06 -19.76 16.82
N LEU A 24 3.78 -20.18 15.78
CA LEU A 24 4.05 -21.60 15.51
C LEU A 24 5.36 -22.07 16.14
N ASP A 25 6.33 -21.15 16.25
CA ASP A 25 7.64 -21.32 16.89
C ASP A 25 8.13 -19.92 17.34
N SER A 26 9.33 -19.85 17.92
CA SER A 26 10.03 -18.65 18.39
C SER A 26 10.10 -17.51 17.37
N ASP A 27 10.37 -17.83 16.10
CA ASP A 27 10.52 -16.85 15.00
C ASP A 27 9.62 -17.22 13.79
N VAL A 28 8.53 -17.94 14.02
CA VAL A 28 7.56 -18.35 12.97
C VAL A 28 6.15 -17.95 13.35
N TYR A 29 5.53 -17.13 12.52
CA TYR A 29 4.22 -16.51 12.77
C TYR A 29 3.26 -16.81 11.63
N ARG A 30 2.05 -17.27 11.94
CA ARG A 30 1.00 -17.53 10.96
C ARG A 30 -0.04 -16.42 10.97
N ALA A 31 -0.28 -15.81 9.80
CA ALA A 31 -1.37 -14.88 9.59
C ALA A 31 -2.55 -15.58 8.90
N HIS A 32 -3.74 -15.46 9.47
CA HIS A 32 -4.98 -16.03 8.93
C HIS A 32 -5.80 -15.01 8.13
N HIS A 33 -5.59 -13.73 8.38
CA HIS A 33 -6.36 -12.65 7.78
C HIS A 33 -5.60 -12.05 6.60
N LEU A 34 -6.11 -12.31 5.40
CA LEU A 34 -5.63 -11.76 4.15
C LEU A 34 -6.74 -10.95 3.46
N ARG A 35 -6.32 -10.08 2.54
CA ARG A 35 -7.22 -9.31 1.69
C ARG A 35 -6.87 -9.58 0.24
N SER A 36 -7.88 -9.76 -0.61
CA SER A 36 -7.69 -9.79 -2.07
C SER A 36 -7.13 -8.46 -2.56
N GLY A 37 -6.22 -8.51 -3.52
CA GLY A 37 -5.81 -7.35 -4.31
C GLY A 37 -6.93 -6.89 -5.23
N SER A 38 -6.78 -5.68 -5.78
CA SER A 38 -7.71 -5.15 -6.78
C SER A 38 -7.57 -5.88 -8.12
N GLY A 39 -8.69 -6.18 -8.78
CA GLY A 39 -8.73 -6.72 -10.14
C GLY A 39 -9.30 -8.14 -10.24
N THR A 40 -9.17 -8.75 -11.42
CA THR A 40 -9.76 -10.07 -11.72
C THR A 40 -8.95 -11.24 -11.18
N HIS A 41 -7.73 -10.99 -10.70
CA HIS A 41 -6.85 -12.01 -10.14
C HIS A 41 -7.10 -12.11 -8.64
N LYS A 42 -7.49 -13.30 -8.18
CA LYS A 42 -7.75 -13.63 -6.76
C LYS A 42 -6.47 -13.72 -5.91
N ALA A 43 -5.47 -12.88 -6.18
CA ALA A 43 -4.24 -12.84 -5.42
C ALA A 43 -4.44 -12.00 -4.15
N ALA A 44 -3.72 -12.33 -3.08
CA ALA A 44 -3.63 -11.49 -1.89
C ALA A 44 -2.94 -10.16 -2.23
N TYR A 45 -3.33 -9.09 -1.55
CA TYR A 45 -2.76 -7.77 -1.71
C TYR A 45 -1.30 -7.73 -1.23
N GLY A 46 -0.38 -7.30 -2.10
CA GLY A 46 1.07 -7.31 -1.84
C GLY A 46 1.47 -6.45 -0.64
N GLY A 47 0.91 -5.25 -0.51
CA GLY A 47 1.15 -4.36 0.63
C GLY A 47 0.78 -5.00 1.98
N LEU A 48 -0.21 -5.91 2.01
CA LEU A 48 -0.52 -6.65 3.22
C LEU A 48 0.60 -7.64 3.57
N LEU A 49 1.06 -8.43 2.60
CA LEU A 49 2.19 -9.36 2.80
C LEU A 49 3.44 -8.61 3.28
N PHE A 50 3.72 -7.47 2.67
CA PHE A 50 4.84 -6.60 3.03
C PHE A 50 4.71 -6.08 4.47
N SER A 51 3.54 -5.56 4.85
CA SER A 51 3.29 -5.05 6.21
C SER A 51 3.29 -6.15 7.28
N GLN A 52 2.76 -7.33 6.97
CA GLN A 52 2.77 -8.48 7.87
C GLN A 52 4.19 -9.03 8.07
N ALA A 53 5.02 -9.02 7.02
CA ALA A 53 6.43 -9.36 7.16
C ALA A 53 7.19 -8.39 8.07
N LEU A 54 6.90 -7.08 7.99
CA LEU A 54 7.43 -6.11 8.94
C LEU A 54 6.96 -6.41 10.38
N ALA A 55 5.66 -6.64 10.56
CA ALA A 55 5.09 -6.94 11.88
C ALA A 55 5.68 -8.21 12.49
N ALA A 56 5.90 -9.25 11.68
CA ALA A 56 6.57 -10.48 12.10
C ALA A 56 8.03 -10.22 12.51
N ALA A 57 8.78 -9.43 11.74
CA ALA A 57 10.16 -9.11 12.07
C ALA A 57 10.29 -8.30 13.36
N GLU A 58 9.44 -7.28 13.57
CA GLU A 58 9.46 -6.44 14.79
C GLU A 58 9.22 -7.25 16.06
N LYS A 59 8.46 -8.35 16.02
CA LYS A 59 8.29 -9.26 17.17
C LYS A 59 9.59 -9.94 17.61
N THR A 60 10.63 -9.95 16.77
CA THR A 60 11.92 -10.60 17.02
C THR A 60 13.05 -9.62 17.40
N VAL A 61 12.71 -8.34 17.58
CA VAL A 61 13.65 -7.24 17.73
C VAL A 61 13.30 -6.45 19.01
N PRO A 62 14.28 -6.04 19.83
CA PRO A 62 14.02 -5.18 20.98
C PRO A 62 13.38 -3.84 20.58
N SER A 63 12.51 -3.28 21.42
CA SER A 63 11.68 -2.11 21.08
C SER A 63 12.46 -0.83 20.75
N GLU A 64 13.72 -0.72 21.16
CA GLU A 64 14.58 0.42 20.85
C GLU A 64 15.08 0.43 19.39
N PHE A 65 15.01 -0.70 18.69
CA PHE A 65 15.41 -0.84 17.29
C PHE A 65 14.20 -0.62 16.38
N ILE A 66 14.22 0.49 15.64
CA ILE A 66 13.12 0.90 14.76
C ILE A 66 13.49 0.54 13.31
N PRO A 67 12.56 0.02 12.49
CA PRO A 67 12.84 -0.31 11.09
C PRO A 67 13.24 0.96 10.33
N ASN A 68 14.35 0.89 9.59
CA ASN A 68 14.83 2.00 8.75
C ASN A 68 14.78 1.66 7.25
N ALA A 69 14.87 0.38 6.89
CA ALA A 69 14.84 -0.07 5.50
C ALA A 69 14.25 -1.47 5.36
N LEU A 70 13.44 -1.65 4.32
CA LEU A 70 12.79 -2.90 3.95
C LEU A 70 12.98 -3.12 2.45
N HIS A 71 13.51 -4.28 2.06
CA HIS A 71 13.78 -4.62 0.67
C HIS A 71 13.18 -5.99 0.36
N SER A 72 12.25 -6.06 -0.59
CA SER A 72 11.45 -7.28 -0.79
C SER A 72 11.23 -7.68 -2.23
N MET A 73 10.96 -8.97 -2.45
CA MET A 73 10.60 -9.55 -3.75
C MET A 73 9.30 -10.34 -3.64
N PHE A 74 8.39 -10.15 -4.61
CA PHE A 74 7.22 -10.98 -4.81
C PHE A 74 7.56 -12.11 -5.79
N LEU A 75 7.50 -13.36 -5.31
CA LEU A 75 7.95 -14.53 -6.06
C LEU A 75 6.78 -15.33 -6.64
N LEU A 76 5.71 -15.51 -5.87
CA LEU A 76 4.54 -16.31 -6.23
C LEU A 76 3.25 -15.61 -5.81
N SER A 77 2.17 -15.90 -6.53
CA SER A 77 0.83 -15.46 -6.13
C SER A 77 0.39 -16.18 -4.86
N VAL A 78 -0.03 -15.42 -3.85
CA VAL A 78 -0.66 -15.92 -2.63
C VAL A 78 -2.18 -15.85 -2.80
N THR A 79 -2.90 -16.86 -2.34
CA THR A 79 -4.37 -16.84 -2.30
C THR A 79 -4.85 -16.30 -0.94
N PRO A 80 -5.86 -15.42 -0.88
CA PRO A 80 -6.34 -14.85 0.38
C PRO A 80 -7.18 -15.82 1.24
N GLU A 81 -7.56 -16.98 0.70
CA GLU A 81 -8.43 -17.96 1.38
C GLU A 81 -7.67 -18.95 2.28
N ARG A 82 -6.34 -18.88 2.32
CA ARG A 82 -5.47 -19.74 3.13
C ARG A 82 -4.46 -18.91 3.92
N PRO A 83 -4.02 -19.37 5.09
CA PRO A 83 -3.03 -18.65 5.88
C PRO A 83 -1.67 -18.54 5.16
N VAL A 84 -0.83 -17.63 5.68
CA VAL A 84 0.56 -17.44 5.27
C VAL A 84 1.45 -17.52 6.50
N ASP A 85 2.53 -18.28 6.40
CA ASP A 85 3.52 -18.43 7.46
C ASP A 85 4.70 -17.50 7.20
N TYR A 86 4.99 -16.60 8.12
CA TYR A 86 6.13 -15.69 8.11
C TYR A 86 7.25 -16.28 8.96
N LYS A 87 8.33 -16.71 8.30
CA LYS A 87 9.51 -17.25 8.96
C LYS A 87 10.59 -16.18 9.04
N VAL A 88 10.92 -15.77 10.25
CA VAL A 88 11.93 -14.75 10.51
C VAL A 88 13.29 -15.41 10.75
N ARG A 89 14.31 -14.93 10.05
CA ARG A 89 15.70 -15.31 10.26
C ARG A 89 16.49 -14.12 10.78
N ARG A 90 17.14 -14.30 11.93
CA ARG A 90 18.01 -13.28 12.55
C ARG A 90 19.38 -13.31 11.90
N LEU A 91 19.67 -12.36 11.01
CA LEU A 91 20.96 -12.30 10.32
C LEU A 91 22.06 -11.68 11.17
N ARG A 92 21.70 -10.65 11.95
CA ARG A 92 22.65 -9.90 12.77
C ARG A 92 21.93 -9.18 13.90
N ASP A 93 22.51 -9.25 15.09
CA ASP A 93 22.18 -8.40 16.24
C ASP A 93 23.44 -7.64 16.65
N GLY A 94 23.54 -6.39 16.22
CA GLY A 94 24.64 -5.48 16.56
C GLY A 94 24.23 -4.47 17.61
N ARG A 95 25.19 -3.63 18.01
CA ARG A 95 24.95 -2.58 19.02
C ARG A 95 23.93 -1.52 18.57
N SER A 96 24.04 -1.05 17.32
CA SER A 96 23.17 0.01 16.79
C SER A 96 22.24 -0.49 15.69
N PHE A 97 22.58 -1.59 15.01
CA PHE A 97 21.78 -2.16 13.93
C PHE A 97 21.49 -3.63 14.16
N CYS A 98 20.29 -4.07 13.83
CA CYS A 98 19.98 -5.47 13.62
C CYS A 98 19.35 -5.69 12.24
N THR A 99 19.42 -6.93 11.76
CA THR A 99 18.93 -7.30 10.44
C THR A 99 18.15 -8.59 10.53
N ARG A 100 16.98 -8.61 9.89
CA ARG A 100 16.11 -9.77 9.74
C ARG A 100 15.90 -10.07 8.27
N VAL A 101 15.67 -11.34 7.94
CA VAL A 101 15.02 -11.72 6.69
C VAL A 101 13.74 -12.44 7.04
N VAL A 102 12.65 -12.11 6.35
CA VAL A 102 11.35 -12.75 6.52
C VAL A 102 10.97 -13.40 5.21
N ASP A 103 10.76 -14.71 5.25
CA ASP A 103 10.21 -15.49 4.15
C ASP A 103 8.74 -15.77 4.46
N ALA A 104 7.84 -15.29 3.59
CA ALA A 104 6.41 -15.55 3.67
C ALA A 104 6.07 -16.76 2.79
N GLU A 105 5.61 -17.83 3.41
CA GLU A 105 5.33 -19.11 2.79
C GLU A 105 3.83 -19.42 2.77
N GLN A 106 3.36 -19.93 1.63
CA GLN A 106 2.04 -20.57 1.51
C GLN A 106 2.22 -21.91 0.80
N ASP A 107 1.58 -22.96 1.33
CA ASP A 107 1.70 -24.34 0.84
C ASP A 107 3.17 -24.83 0.73
N GLY A 108 4.02 -24.42 1.68
CA GLY A 108 5.43 -24.80 1.75
C GLY A 108 6.34 -24.16 0.70
N LYS A 109 5.87 -23.12 0.01
CA LYS A 109 6.64 -22.37 -1.00
C LYS A 109 6.78 -20.92 -0.57
N VAL A 110 8.00 -20.38 -0.67
CA VAL A 110 8.26 -18.95 -0.43
C VAL A 110 7.60 -18.15 -1.55
N ALA A 111 6.58 -17.37 -1.19
CA ALA A 111 5.85 -16.52 -2.12
C ALA A 111 6.32 -15.06 -2.08
N PHE A 112 6.91 -14.65 -0.96
CA PHE A 112 7.47 -13.32 -0.76
C PHE A 112 8.66 -13.41 0.20
N THR A 113 9.70 -12.62 -0.04
CA THR A 113 10.87 -12.52 0.85
C THR A 113 11.23 -11.05 1.07
N CYS A 114 11.60 -10.70 2.30
CA CYS A 114 11.93 -9.32 2.68
C CYS A 114 13.11 -9.29 3.64
N GLN A 115 14.13 -8.48 3.33
CA GLN A 115 15.21 -8.14 4.25
C GLN A 115 14.89 -6.80 4.92
N ILE A 116 14.99 -6.76 6.24
CA ILE A 116 14.63 -5.61 7.06
C ILE A 116 15.81 -5.22 7.94
N SER A 117 16.21 -3.95 7.86
CA SER A 117 17.17 -3.35 8.78
C SER A 117 16.45 -2.51 9.82
N PHE A 118 16.91 -2.65 11.06
CA PHE A 118 16.48 -1.82 12.18
C PHE A 118 17.68 -1.07 12.74
N HIS A 119 17.43 0.11 13.27
CA HIS A 119 18.42 1.01 13.82
C HIS A 119 17.87 1.64 15.11
N ILE A 120 18.74 1.77 16.12
CA ILE A 120 18.38 2.52 17.32
C ILE A 120 18.27 4.02 16.99
N LYS A 121 17.47 4.76 17.76
CA LYS A 121 17.43 6.22 17.62
C LYS A 121 18.78 6.83 18.05
N GLU A 122 19.36 7.66 17.18
CA GLU A 122 20.59 8.41 17.44
C GLU A 122 20.42 9.88 17.01
N GLU A 123 21.17 10.80 17.62
CA GLU A 123 21.23 12.18 17.15
C GLU A 123 21.98 12.25 15.81
N GLY A 124 21.38 12.92 14.83
CA GLY A 124 21.98 13.07 13.51
C GLY A 124 23.16 14.05 13.54
N ALA A 125 24.34 13.61 13.09
CA ALA A 125 25.47 14.50 12.84
C ALA A 125 25.21 15.48 11.67
N VAL A 126 24.28 15.12 10.78
CA VAL A 126 23.79 15.93 9.66
C VAL A 126 22.28 15.78 9.54
N SER A 127 21.59 16.82 9.08
CA SER A 127 20.15 16.78 8.84
C SER A 127 19.76 17.66 7.66
N HIS A 128 19.03 17.07 6.72
CA HIS A 128 18.39 17.76 5.61
C HIS A 128 17.25 16.92 5.06
N SER A 129 16.26 17.56 4.45
CA SER A 129 15.22 16.90 3.68
C SER A 129 14.78 17.81 2.54
N ARG A 130 14.07 17.25 1.56
CA ARG A 130 13.36 18.04 0.55
C ARG A 130 12.13 18.69 1.20
N ARG A 131 11.64 19.79 0.61
CA ARG A 131 10.38 20.41 1.03
C ARG A 131 9.20 19.64 0.44
N MET A 132 8.15 19.43 1.24
CA MET A 132 6.88 18.88 0.76
C MET A 132 6.33 19.73 -0.42
N PRO A 133 5.80 19.11 -1.48
CA PRO A 133 5.15 19.83 -2.57
C PRO A 133 3.93 20.62 -2.08
N ASP A 134 3.67 21.77 -2.71
CA ASP A 134 2.51 22.60 -2.43
C ASP A 134 1.29 22.02 -3.16
N VAL A 135 0.30 21.55 -2.39
CA VAL A 135 -0.92 20.90 -2.89
C VAL A 135 -2.11 21.37 -2.04
N PRO A 136 -3.34 21.32 -2.59
CA PRO A 136 -4.53 21.63 -1.80
C PRO A 136 -4.62 20.75 -0.55
N PRO A 137 -5.11 21.29 0.59
CA PRO A 137 -5.30 20.53 1.81
C PRO A 137 -6.39 19.45 1.62
N PRO A 138 -6.35 18.36 2.39
CA PRO A 138 -7.30 17.25 2.22
C PRO A 138 -8.76 17.68 2.39
N GLU A 139 -9.04 18.69 3.22
CA GLU A 139 -10.38 19.19 3.48
C GLU A 139 -11.06 19.84 2.26
N GLU A 140 -10.28 20.32 1.27
CA GLU A 140 -10.79 20.91 0.02
C GLU A 140 -11.01 19.87 -1.08
N LEU A 141 -10.64 18.61 -0.83
CA LEU A 141 -10.65 17.54 -1.81
C LEU A 141 -11.76 16.53 -1.52
N LEU A 142 -12.36 16.02 -2.59
CA LEU A 142 -13.22 14.85 -2.52
C LEU A 142 -12.37 13.59 -2.30
N SER A 143 -12.91 12.64 -1.56
CA SER A 143 -12.36 11.27 -1.56
C SER A 143 -12.49 10.61 -2.93
N ASP A 144 -11.65 9.61 -3.18
CA ASP A 144 -11.73 8.77 -4.38
C ASP A 144 -13.12 8.15 -4.53
N VAL A 145 -13.74 7.76 -3.42
CA VAL A 145 -15.09 7.21 -3.34
C VAL A 145 -16.16 8.22 -3.72
N GLU A 146 -16.11 9.42 -3.14
CA GLU A 146 -17.04 10.50 -3.46
C GLU A 146 -16.90 10.90 -4.93
N GLY A 147 -15.66 10.95 -5.43
CA GLY A 147 -15.35 11.14 -6.85
C GLY A 147 -15.97 10.04 -7.73
N CYS A 148 -15.84 8.77 -7.36
CA CYS A 148 -16.51 7.68 -8.07
C CYS A 148 -18.02 7.88 -8.12
N ARG A 149 -18.67 8.17 -6.97
CA ARG A 149 -20.13 8.39 -6.91
C ARG A 149 -20.57 9.56 -7.77
N LEU A 150 -19.85 10.68 -7.69
CA LEU A 150 -20.09 11.87 -8.52
C LEU A 150 -20.03 11.50 -10.01
N PHE A 151 -18.94 10.89 -10.45
CA PHE A 151 -18.72 10.57 -11.85
C PHE A 151 -19.71 9.52 -12.38
N ILE A 152 -20.04 8.50 -11.58
CA ILE A 152 -21.11 7.54 -11.93
C ILE A 152 -22.45 8.26 -12.13
N GLN A 153 -22.77 9.26 -11.29
CA GLN A 153 -24.01 10.01 -11.43
C GLN A 153 -23.99 10.93 -12.65
N GLU A 154 -22.86 11.60 -12.93
CA GLU A 154 -22.71 12.43 -14.14
C GLU A 154 -22.86 11.62 -15.43
N GLU A 155 -22.35 10.38 -15.47
CA GLU A 155 -22.54 9.44 -16.57
C GLU A 155 -24.03 9.09 -16.75
N LYS A 156 -24.74 8.76 -15.65
CA LYS A 156 -26.19 8.45 -15.67
C LYS A 156 -27.03 9.64 -16.16
N ASP A 157 -26.62 10.85 -15.79
CA ASP A 157 -27.26 12.10 -16.20
C ASP A 157 -26.85 12.56 -17.61
N ALA A 158 -25.99 11.80 -18.32
CA ALA A 158 -25.42 12.15 -19.62
C ALA A 158 -24.67 13.51 -19.63
N LYS A 159 -24.09 13.92 -18.50
CA LYS A 159 -23.29 15.14 -18.35
C LYS A 159 -21.81 14.93 -18.66
N ARG A 160 -21.35 13.69 -18.58
CA ARG A 160 -19.98 13.24 -18.82
C ARG A 160 -20.04 11.87 -19.48
N GLU A 161 -19.12 11.59 -20.39
CA GLU A 161 -18.91 10.25 -20.93
C GLU A 161 -17.69 9.62 -20.26
N ILE A 162 -17.87 8.45 -19.65
CA ILE A 162 -16.86 7.70 -18.93
C ILE A 162 -16.57 6.40 -19.69
N PRO A 163 -15.30 6.13 -20.06
CA PRO A 163 -15.02 4.91 -20.77
C PRO A 163 -15.39 3.68 -19.91
N LYS A 164 -16.05 2.72 -20.56
CA LYS A 164 -16.73 1.59 -19.90
C LYS A 164 -15.90 0.89 -18.82
N MET A 165 -14.60 0.70 -19.05
CA MET A 165 -13.77 0.01 -18.07
C MET A 165 -13.48 0.84 -16.82
N GLN A 166 -13.35 2.15 -16.95
CA GLN A 166 -13.21 3.08 -15.84
C GLN A 166 -14.51 3.12 -15.03
N LEU A 167 -15.66 3.17 -15.70
CA LEU A 167 -16.96 3.12 -15.06
C LEU A 167 -17.15 1.83 -14.24
N ILE A 168 -16.81 0.67 -14.80
CA ILE A 168 -16.86 -0.62 -14.08
C ILE A 168 -15.96 -0.59 -12.84
N ARG A 169 -14.73 -0.06 -12.96
CA ARG A 169 -13.81 0.06 -11.81
C ARG A 169 -14.34 1.02 -10.74
N MET A 170 -14.98 2.12 -11.12
CA MET A 170 -15.60 3.05 -10.18
C MET A 170 -16.76 2.40 -9.42
N ILE A 171 -17.62 1.67 -10.13
CA ILE A 171 -18.74 0.92 -9.51
C ILE A 171 -18.19 -0.10 -8.52
N GLN A 172 -17.22 -0.92 -8.96
CA GLN A 172 -16.55 -1.89 -8.09
C GLN A 172 -15.92 -1.21 -6.87
N ARG A 173 -15.31 -0.03 -7.04
CA ARG A 173 -14.72 0.72 -5.93
C ARG A 173 -15.77 1.17 -4.92
N VAL A 174 -16.93 1.62 -5.37
CA VAL A 174 -18.05 2.01 -4.50
C VAL A 174 -18.63 0.78 -3.77
N GLU A 175 -18.88 -0.30 -4.51
CA GLU A 175 -19.34 -1.58 -3.96
C GLU A 175 -18.35 -2.17 -2.95
N GLU A 176 -17.04 -2.08 -3.21
CA GLU A 176 -15.99 -2.49 -2.30
C GLU A 176 -16.13 -1.78 -0.97
N ILE A 177 -16.46 -0.49 -0.95
CA ILE A 177 -16.58 0.31 0.28
C ILE A 177 -17.90 0.03 1.00
N GLU A 178 -18.97 -0.16 0.25
CA GLU A 178 -20.29 -0.46 0.80
C GLU A 178 -20.38 -1.91 1.31
N GLY A 179 -19.59 -2.83 0.75
CA GLY A 179 -19.50 -4.23 1.14
C GLY A 179 -18.30 -4.61 2.02
N MET A 180 -17.22 -3.82 2.03
CA MET A 180 -16.01 -4.00 2.83
C MET A 180 -15.46 -2.65 3.29
N GLU A 181 -15.26 -2.47 4.60
CA GLU A 181 -14.69 -1.23 5.10
C GLU A 181 -13.26 -1.02 4.57
N THR A 182 -13.02 0.07 3.84
CA THR A 182 -11.68 0.46 3.41
C THR A 182 -10.82 0.83 4.60
N LEU A 183 -9.59 0.31 4.62
CA LEU A 183 -8.62 0.61 5.67
C LEU A 183 -8.17 2.08 5.66
N PHE A 184 -8.17 2.69 4.47
CA PHE A 184 -7.74 4.07 4.25
C PHE A 184 -8.77 4.84 3.45
N GLU A 185 -9.02 6.06 3.88
CA GLU A 185 -9.61 7.12 3.09
C GLU A 185 -8.50 7.70 2.20
N MET A 186 -8.81 7.98 0.93
CA MET A 186 -7.88 8.58 -0.02
C MET A 186 -8.53 9.77 -0.72
N ARG A 187 -7.83 10.91 -0.81
CA ARG A 187 -8.29 12.14 -1.44
C ARG A 187 -7.27 12.61 -2.48
N PRO A 188 -7.45 12.22 -3.76
CA PRO A 188 -6.58 12.65 -4.85
C PRO A 188 -6.68 14.16 -5.09
N THR A 189 -5.56 14.81 -5.40
CA THR A 189 -5.56 16.24 -5.76
C THR A 189 -6.16 16.53 -7.13
N ASP A 190 -6.34 15.49 -7.95
CA ASP A 190 -6.87 15.54 -9.31
C ASP A 190 -7.59 14.23 -9.63
N LEU A 191 -8.92 14.21 -9.46
CA LEU A 191 -9.73 13.01 -9.68
C LEU A 191 -9.70 12.53 -11.14
N ASP A 192 -9.70 13.44 -12.11
CA ASP A 192 -9.66 13.08 -13.53
C ASP A 192 -8.34 12.38 -13.88
N ALA A 193 -7.21 12.87 -13.36
CA ALA A 193 -5.93 12.19 -13.49
C ALA A 193 -5.88 10.87 -12.72
N TYR A 194 -6.41 10.84 -11.50
CA TYR A 194 -6.43 9.64 -10.65
C TYR A 194 -7.26 8.49 -11.27
N PHE A 195 -8.33 8.81 -12.00
CA PHE A 195 -9.14 7.81 -12.70
C PHE A 195 -8.78 7.67 -14.19
N ALA A 196 -7.74 8.35 -14.66
CA ALA A 196 -7.30 8.35 -16.06
C ALA A 196 -8.42 8.72 -17.06
N LEU A 197 -9.22 9.74 -16.72
CA LEU A 197 -10.35 10.25 -17.51
C LEU A 197 -9.97 11.38 -18.48
N LYS A 198 -8.76 11.93 -18.36
CA LYS A 198 -8.22 12.94 -19.28
C LYS A 198 -6.89 12.47 -19.87
N PRO A 199 -6.49 12.95 -21.06
CA PRO A 199 -5.17 12.67 -21.61
C PRO A 199 -4.07 13.09 -20.63
N MET A 200 -3.21 12.14 -20.28
CA MET A 200 -2.12 12.38 -19.33
C MET A 200 -0.76 12.23 -20.02
N VAL A 201 0.22 12.99 -19.53
CA VAL A 201 1.65 12.70 -19.71
C VAL A 201 2.17 12.05 -18.43
N MET A 202 3.36 11.46 -18.48
CA MET A 202 3.98 10.94 -17.27
C MET A 202 4.23 12.11 -16.32
N GLN A 203 3.67 12.02 -15.12
CA GLN A 203 3.70 13.09 -14.13
C GLN A 203 3.60 12.50 -12.74
N THR A 204 4.16 13.22 -11.78
CA THR A 204 3.88 12.97 -10.36
C THR A 204 2.41 13.30 -10.10
N PHE A 205 1.71 12.42 -9.40
CA PHE A 205 0.40 12.73 -8.85
C PHE A 205 0.44 12.62 -7.33
N TYR A 206 -0.53 13.26 -6.70
CA TYR A 206 -0.60 13.38 -5.26
C TYR A 206 -1.97 12.95 -4.76
N PHE A 207 -1.99 12.33 -3.59
CA PHE A 207 -3.23 12.13 -2.87
C PHE A 207 -2.96 12.11 -1.37
N TRP A 208 -3.89 12.69 -0.62
CA TRP A 208 -3.90 12.56 0.81
C TRP A 208 -4.51 11.22 1.20
N PHE A 209 -4.02 10.62 2.27
CA PHE A 209 -4.63 9.43 2.84
C PHE A 209 -4.53 9.43 4.36
N LYS A 210 -5.46 8.73 5.00
CA LYS A 210 -5.42 8.40 6.42
C LYS A 210 -6.29 7.20 6.74
N CYS A 211 -6.01 6.52 7.83
CA CYS A 211 -6.97 5.63 8.45
C CYS A 211 -8.11 6.50 9.00
N PRO A 212 -9.38 6.31 8.58
CA PRO A 212 -10.47 7.16 9.03
C PRO A 212 -10.90 6.88 10.48
N ARG A 213 -10.34 5.84 11.11
CA ARG A 213 -10.62 5.42 12.49
C ARG A 213 -9.54 5.98 13.42
N ASN A 214 -9.93 6.23 14.67
CA ASN A 214 -8.96 6.51 15.74
C ASN A 214 -8.16 5.23 16.04
N LEU A 215 -6.84 5.32 15.97
CA LEU A 215 -5.93 4.23 16.30
C LEU A 215 -5.35 4.42 17.71
N PRO A 216 -5.02 3.35 18.43
CA PRO A 216 -4.30 3.45 19.70
C PRO A 216 -2.91 4.07 19.48
N ASP A 217 -2.32 4.56 20.56
CA ASP A 217 -0.95 5.10 20.58
C ASP A 217 0.10 3.96 20.54
N ASP A 218 0.03 3.12 19.51
CA ASP A 218 0.99 2.06 19.20
C ASP A 218 1.81 2.45 17.97
N PRO A 219 3.06 2.90 18.14
CA PRO A 219 3.93 3.28 17.03
C PRO A 219 4.16 2.15 16.01
N ALA A 220 4.14 0.89 16.44
CA ALA A 220 4.34 -0.24 15.54
C ALA A 220 3.15 -0.39 14.59
N LEU A 221 1.92 -0.31 15.12
CA LEU A 221 0.70 -0.34 14.31
C LEU A 221 0.67 0.76 13.25
N HIS A 222 1.03 1.99 13.61
CA HIS A 222 1.09 3.09 12.64
C HIS A 222 2.11 2.81 11.53
N ARG A 223 3.29 2.27 11.85
CA ARG A 223 4.29 1.86 10.85
C ARG A 223 3.78 0.73 9.96
N TRP A 224 3.13 -0.30 10.52
CA TRP A 224 2.59 -1.41 9.73
C TRP A 224 1.52 -0.94 8.75
N LEU A 225 0.63 -0.07 9.20
CA LEU A 225 -0.42 0.53 8.37
C LEU A 225 0.16 1.47 7.31
N ALA A 226 1.15 2.29 7.62
CA ALA A 226 1.83 3.10 6.62
C ALA A 226 2.53 2.23 5.57
N CYS A 227 3.29 1.21 5.98
CA CYS A 227 3.88 0.23 5.08
C CYS A 227 2.83 -0.52 4.24
N TYR A 228 1.65 -0.82 4.78
CA TYR A 228 0.56 -1.45 4.03
C TYR A 228 0.14 -0.62 2.80
N ILE A 229 -0.03 0.69 2.95
CA ILE A 229 -0.56 1.54 1.87
C ILE A 229 0.49 1.96 0.85
N THR A 230 1.78 1.77 1.14
CA THR A 230 2.85 2.06 0.18
C THR A 230 2.69 1.31 -1.15
N ASP A 231 2.20 0.07 -1.17
CA ASP A 231 1.99 -0.73 -2.41
C ASP A 231 0.64 -0.46 -3.12
N SER A 232 -0.13 0.56 -2.69
CA SER A 232 -1.51 0.77 -3.20
C SER A 232 -1.60 1.37 -4.61
N THR A 233 -0.67 2.25 -4.98
CA THR A 233 -0.82 3.11 -6.18
C THR A 233 0.42 3.25 -7.05
N LEU A 234 1.56 2.63 -6.68
CA LEU A 234 2.81 2.69 -7.45
C LEU A 234 2.65 2.13 -8.87
N VAL A 235 2.03 0.95 -9.01
CA VAL A 235 1.69 0.37 -10.32
C VAL A 235 0.80 1.30 -11.13
N SER A 236 -0.14 2.00 -10.46
CA SER A 236 -1.06 2.95 -11.11
C SER A 236 -0.36 4.18 -11.67
N ALA A 237 0.70 4.65 -11.03
CA ALA A 237 1.55 5.71 -11.57
C ALA A 237 2.10 5.37 -12.95
N ALA A 238 2.54 4.12 -13.10
CA ALA A 238 3.15 3.65 -14.32
C ALA A 238 2.13 3.45 -15.46
N TYR A 239 0.91 2.95 -15.19
CA TYR A 239 -0.03 2.61 -16.27
C TYR A 239 -1.07 3.70 -16.60
N ARG A 240 -1.46 4.57 -15.67
CA ARG A 240 -2.56 5.53 -15.87
C ARG A 240 -2.37 6.43 -17.10
N PRO A 241 -1.17 6.99 -17.37
CA PRO A 241 -0.94 7.75 -18.59
C PRO A 241 -1.17 6.97 -19.87
N HIS A 242 -0.86 5.66 -19.88
CA HIS A 242 -1.12 4.80 -21.03
C HIS A 242 -2.61 4.47 -21.16
N VAL A 243 -3.30 4.18 -20.05
CA VAL A 243 -4.74 3.91 -20.04
C VAL A 243 -5.53 5.11 -20.55
N SER A 244 -5.13 6.33 -20.18
CA SER A 244 -5.73 7.57 -20.71
C SER A 244 -5.62 7.72 -22.23
N ARG A 245 -4.76 6.91 -22.87
CA ARG A 245 -4.51 6.88 -24.33
C ARG A 245 -4.94 5.55 -24.96
N GLY A 246 -5.82 4.79 -24.30
CA GLY A 246 -6.43 3.57 -24.84
C GLY A 246 -5.67 2.26 -24.56
N PHE A 247 -4.60 2.28 -23.76
CA PHE A 247 -3.94 1.04 -23.33
C PHE A 247 -4.86 0.23 -22.41
N VAL A 248 -4.96 -1.08 -22.65
CA VAL A 248 -5.73 -1.99 -21.79
C VAL A 248 -4.78 -3.03 -21.19
N PRO A 249 -4.45 -2.93 -19.89
CA PRO A 249 -3.58 -3.90 -19.23
C PRO A 249 -4.26 -5.27 -19.13
N SER A 250 -3.47 -6.33 -19.32
CA SER A 250 -3.88 -7.73 -19.09
C SER A 250 -3.29 -8.32 -17.82
N MET A 251 -2.07 -7.90 -17.44
CA MET A 251 -1.42 -8.29 -16.19
C MET A 251 -0.68 -7.08 -15.62
N MET A 252 -0.81 -6.91 -14.32
CA MET A 252 -0.18 -5.86 -13.52
C MET A 252 0.21 -6.48 -12.19
N PHE A 253 1.51 -6.60 -11.93
CA PHE A 253 2.03 -7.20 -10.70
C PHE A 253 3.22 -6.41 -10.18
N SER A 254 3.31 -6.26 -8.86
CA SER A 254 4.53 -5.82 -8.17
C SER A 254 5.57 -6.94 -8.30
N LEU A 255 6.81 -6.61 -8.68
CA LEU A 255 7.93 -7.56 -8.73
C LEU A 255 8.75 -7.48 -7.45
N ASP A 256 9.02 -6.25 -7.02
CA ASP A 256 9.67 -5.92 -5.77
C ASP A 256 8.89 -4.81 -5.06
N HIS A 257 9.26 -4.53 -3.82
CA HIS A 257 8.78 -3.34 -3.11
C HIS A 257 9.75 -2.99 -2.00
N ASN A 258 10.25 -1.76 -2.02
CA ASN A 258 11.30 -1.32 -1.11
C ASN A 258 10.88 -0.01 -0.44
N VAL A 259 11.12 0.08 0.86
CA VAL A 259 10.70 1.20 1.71
C VAL A 259 11.86 1.60 2.61
N TRP A 260 12.14 2.90 2.66
CA TRP A 260 13.00 3.52 3.65
C TRP A 260 12.14 4.37 4.58
N ILE A 261 12.29 4.16 5.89
CA ILE A 261 11.61 4.91 6.94
C ILE A 261 12.65 5.87 7.51
N HIS A 262 12.45 7.16 7.25
CA HIS A 262 13.37 8.23 7.66
C HIS A 262 13.03 8.74 9.06
N ASP A 263 11.74 8.76 9.38
CA ASP A 263 11.20 9.15 10.68
C ASP A 263 9.95 8.29 10.96
N ALA A 264 9.97 7.59 12.09
CA ALA A 264 8.89 6.70 12.52
C ALA A 264 7.85 7.41 13.42
N ASP A 265 8.06 8.68 13.73
CA ASP A 265 7.15 9.49 14.55
C ASP A 265 6.07 10.13 13.68
N PHE A 266 5.07 9.32 13.35
CA PHE A 266 3.88 9.72 12.63
C PHE A 266 2.70 8.85 13.01
N ARG A 267 1.51 9.31 12.62
CA ARG A 267 0.24 8.65 12.88
C ARG A 267 -0.46 8.29 11.58
N ALA A 268 -0.77 7.01 11.41
CA ALA A 268 -1.50 6.51 10.24
C ALA A 268 -2.98 6.96 10.19
N ASP A 269 -3.53 7.45 11.30
CA ASP A 269 -4.87 8.06 11.39
C ASP A 269 -4.85 9.59 11.31
N ASP A 270 -3.67 10.21 11.13
CA ASP A 270 -3.55 11.59 10.68
C ASP A 270 -3.30 11.64 9.17
N TRP A 271 -3.58 12.80 8.56
CA TRP A 271 -3.39 13.00 7.14
C TRP A 271 -1.90 12.93 6.76
N MET A 272 -1.63 12.07 5.79
CA MET A 272 -0.34 12.00 5.11
C MET A 272 -0.53 12.20 3.61
N LEU A 273 0.41 12.88 2.96
CA LEU A 273 0.44 13.08 1.53
C LEU A 273 1.30 12.00 0.88
N TYR A 274 0.73 11.32 -0.11
CA TYR A 274 1.46 10.39 -0.96
C TYR A 274 1.82 11.07 -2.29
N GLU A 275 3.11 11.30 -2.52
CA GLU A 275 3.70 11.79 -3.77
C GLU A 275 4.17 10.60 -4.61
N VAL A 276 3.55 10.32 -5.76
CA VAL A 276 3.84 9.09 -6.54
C VAL A 276 4.19 9.44 -7.98
N SER A 277 5.26 8.82 -8.51
CA SER A 277 5.71 8.99 -9.89
C SER A 277 6.22 7.70 -10.52
N SER A 278 6.30 7.66 -11.85
CA SER A 278 7.03 6.63 -12.60
C SER A 278 8.01 7.29 -13.56
N SER A 279 9.26 6.82 -13.58
CA SER A 279 10.33 7.45 -14.36
C SER A 279 10.63 6.72 -15.68
N VAL A 280 10.39 5.41 -15.75
CA VAL A 280 10.64 4.61 -16.95
C VAL A 280 9.70 3.41 -17.02
N ALA A 281 9.19 3.14 -18.23
CA ALA A 281 8.48 1.92 -18.57
C ALA A 281 9.02 1.36 -19.89
N LYS A 282 9.63 0.17 -19.86
CA LYS A 282 10.23 -0.49 -21.02
C LYS A 282 10.32 -2.00 -20.79
N ASN A 283 10.35 -2.78 -21.88
CA ASN A 283 10.56 -4.23 -21.84
C ASN A 283 9.56 -4.98 -20.94
N GLY A 284 8.30 -4.52 -20.92
CA GLY A 284 7.23 -5.12 -20.12
C GLY A 284 7.28 -4.80 -18.62
N ARG A 285 8.16 -3.89 -18.20
CA ARG A 285 8.28 -3.44 -16.81
C ARG A 285 8.21 -1.93 -16.69
N ALA A 286 7.91 -1.44 -15.50
CA ALA A 286 7.96 -0.02 -15.17
C ALA A 286 8.53 0.20 -13.78
N PHE A 287 9.33 1.25 -13.62
CA PHE A 287 9.83 1.68 -12.33
C PHE A 287 8.96 2.81 -11.80
N ALA A 288 8.51 2.67 -10.56
CA ALA A 288 7.76 3.65 -9.81
C ALA A 288 8.47 3.97 -8.50
N ASN A 289 8.34 5.21 -8.06
CA ASN A 289 8.88 5.69 -6.80
C ASN A 289 7.89 6.65 -6.16
N ALA A 290 7.96 6.77 -4.84
CA ALA A 290 7.08 7.66 -4.13
C ALA A 290 7.61 8.10 -2.77
N ASN A 291 7.00 9.14 -2.19
CA ASN A 291 7.34 9.72 -0.91
C ASN A 291 6.10 9.94 -0.05
N PHE A 292 6.23 9.69 1.26
CA PHE A 292 5.20 9.96 2.25
C PHE A 292 5.58 11.19 3.04
N TRP A 293 4.65 12.13 3.11
CA TRP A 293 4.80 13.36 3.87
C TRP A 293 3.74 13.43 4.95
N THR A 294 4.11 13.78 6.17
CA THR A 294 3.13 14.16 7.19
C THR A 294 2.50 15.50 6.84
N ARG A 295 1.32 15.79 7.41
CA ARG A 295 0.60 17.05 7.19
C ARG A 295 1.44 18.31 7.44
N ASP A 296 2.34 18.25 8.41
CA ASP A 296 3.28 19.33 8.77
C ASP A 296 4.49 19.44 7.82
N GLY A 297 4.58 18.58 6.80
CA GLY A 297 5.56 18.67 5.72
C GLY A 297 6.86 17.89 5.94
N ARG A 298 6.94 17.01 6.94
CA ARG A 298 8.11 16.13 7.13
C ARG A 298 8.07 14.95 6.15
N LEU A 299 9.20 14.67 5.51
CA LEU A 299 9.38 13.47 4.69
C LEU A 299 9.66 12.27 5.61
N VAL A 300 8.69 11.38 5.78
CA VAL A 300 8.79 10.27 6.74
C VAL A 300 9.17 8.95 6.08
N MET A 301 8.79 8.73 4.82
CA MET A 301 9.15 7.51 4.09
C MET A 301 9.42 7.77 2.61
N SER A 302 10.27 6.95 2.01
CA SER A 302 10.47 6.88 0.55
C SER A 302 10.32 5.44 0.08
N THR A 303 9.79 5.26 -1.12
CA THR A 303 9.45 3.94 -1.65
C THR A 303 9.86 3.80 -3.12
N THR A 304 10.18 2.58 -3.52
CA THR A 304 10.45 2.22 -4.92
C THR A 304 9.93 0.84 -5.23
N GLN A 305 9.45 0.65 -6.46
CA GLN A 305 8.83 -0.59 -6.92
C GLN A 305 8.97 -0.72 -8.45
N GLU A 306 9.45 -1.86 -8.90
CA GLU A 306 9.36 -2.33 -10.27
C GLU A 306 8.07 -3.15 -10.45
N CYS A 307 7.33 -2.82 -11.50
CA CYS A 307 6.04 -3.40 -11.83
C CYS A 307 6.15 -4.17 -13.15
N LEU A 308 5.58 -5.38 -13.22
CA LEU A 308 5.28 -6.04 -14.48
C LEU A 308 3.99 -5.45 -15.07
N ILE A 309 4.05 -4.96 -16.31
CA ILE A 309 2.87 -4.42 -17.02
C ILE A 309 2.81 -5.04 -18.41
N ARG A 310 1.68 -5.69 -18.71
CA ARG A 310 1.44 -6.40 -19.97
C ARG A 310 0.08 -6.05 -20.55
N SER A 311 -0.08 -6.26 -21.86
CA SER A 311 -1.37 -6.18 -22.56
C SER A 311 -1.76 -7.55 -23.12
N ARG A 312 -2.96 -7.70 -23.66
CA ARG A 312 -3.35 -8.97 -24.30
C ARG A 312 -2.43 -9.36 -25.47
N ASN A 313 -1.78 -8.37 -26.10
CA ASN A 313 -0.89 -8.57 -27.24
C ASN A 313 0.57 -8.84 -26.84
N SER A 314 0.95 -8.68 -25.57
CA SER A 314 2.29 -9.06 -25.13
C SER A 314 2.38 -10.57 -25.03
N VAL A 315 3.07 -11.19 -25.99
CA VAL A 315 3.33 -12.63 -26.02
C VAL A 315 4.18 -13.00 -24.81
N SER A 316 3.59 -13.71 -23.85
CA SER A 316 4.35 -14.36 -22.78
C SER A 316 4.99 -15.61 -23.37
N ARG A 317 6.28 -15.54 -23.74
CA ARG A 317 7.09 -16.74 -23.93
C ARG A 317 7.48 -17.23 -22.54
N ILE A 318 6.57 -17.96 -21.89
CA ILE A 318 6.95 -18.87 -20.81
C ILE A 318 7.11 -20.22 -21.46
#